data_AF-A0A940WNS9-F1
#
_entry.id   AF-A0A940WNS9-F1
#
_cell.length_a   1.000
_cell.length_b   1.000
_cell.length_c   1.000
_cell.angle_alpha   90.00
_cell.angle_beta   90.00
_cell.angle_gamma   90.00
#
_symmetry.space_group_name_H-M   'P 1'
#
loop_
_entity.id
_entity.type
_entity.pdbx_description
1 polymer ?
#
loop_
_entity_poly.entity_id
_entity_poly.type
_entity_poly.pdbx_seq_one_letter_code
_entity_poly.pdbx_strand_id
1 'polypeptide(L)'
;MNNLFSKIKINPLFWLVVGIGVMTGYFKEVLMVFTIVFIHEMGHAFAANFFNWRINKIELLPFGGVAEVDDTGNRPFHEEVIVILAGPFQHLWMMLLSYLMMNFSFWSLYDHQLFIWHNLMILGFNLIPVLPLDGGRLLQMWFTYRYPYVQALTIGRYASCIGLISLVVLSFIYLPFHLNLWIVLSFLIISNYLEWKQRHYKFMRFLMARRSMEMNVPYLKESLLPVRDSLTLKEVMKKCRRGYRHSFKIFHTKQATTSMVEEKELLELLFTKNDLKAPLSRFGFTDSRNHR
;
A
#
# COMPACT_ATOMS: atom_id res chain seq x y z
N MET A 1 14.20 -0.68 21.64
CA MET A 1 14.04 -1.30 20.31
C MET A 1 12.99 -2.39 20.41
N ASN A 2 11.83 -2.22 19.79
CA ASN A 2 10.85 -3.31 19.71
C ASN A 2 11.49 -4.48 18.96
N ASN A 3 11.39 -5.68 19.52
CA ASN A 3 12.05 -6.86 18.95
C ASN A 3 11.34 -7.24 17.64
N LEU A 4 11.79 -6.70 16.50
CA LEU A 4 11.20 -6.95 15.17
C LEU A 4 11.08 -8.44 14.88
N PHE A 5 12.10 -9.20 15.29
CA PHE A 5 12.17 -10.65 15.13
C PHE A 5 11.06 -11.40 15.88
N SER A 6 10.52 -10.87 16.98
CA SER A 6 9.43 -11.52 17.71
C SER A 6 8.08 -11.41 17.00
N LYS A 7 7.98 -10.65 15.91
CA LYS A 7 6.74 -10.44 15.13
C LYS A 7 6.70 -11.28 13.86
N ILE A 8 7.76 -12.03 13.58
CA ILE A 8 7.85 -12.92 12.42
C ILE A 8 7.02 -14.16 12.69
N LYS A 9 6.05 -14.45 11.81
CA LYS A 9 5.32 -15.72 11.80
C LYS A 9 5.51 -16.39 10.45
N ILE A 10 5.81 -17.69 10.50
CA ILE A 10 5.95 -18.52 9.31
C ILE A 10 4.61 -19.23 9.08
N ASN A 11 4.04 -19.08 7.89
CA ASN A 11 2.78 -19.73 7.55
C ASN A 11 2.98 -21.26 7.41
N PRO A 12 2.04 -22.12 7.85
CA PRO A 12 2.16 -23.58 7.69
C PRO A 12 2.41 -24.04 6.23
N LEU A 13 1.88 -23.32 5.24
CA LEU A 13 2.13 -23.60 3.82
C LEU A 13 3.61 -23.48 3.45
N PHE A 14 4.37 -22.64 4.17
CA PHE A 14 5.80 -22.48 3.96
C PHE A 14 6.54 -23.80 4.22
N TRP A 15 6.25 -24.44 5.34
CA TRP A 15 6.87 -25.72 5.72
C TRP A 15 6.52 -26.83 4.74
N LEU A 16 5.32 -26.80 4.15
CA LEU A 16 4.91 -27.73 3.11
C LEU A 16 5.77 -27.56 1.85
N VAL A 17 6.00 -26.33 1.38
CA VAL A 17 6.85 -26.07 0.21
C VAL A 17 8.30 -26.45 0.46
N VAL A 18 8.83 -26.14 1.64
CA VAL A 18 10.18 -26.58 2.04
C VAL A 18 10.28 -28.11 2.05
N GLY A 19 9.28 -28.81 2.61
CA GLY A 19 9.24 -30.26 2.64
C GLY A 19 9.26 -30.88 1.23
N ILE A 20 8.45 -30.35 0.30
CA ILE A 20 8.46 -30.79 -1.10
C ILE A 20 9.83 -30.51 -1.76
N GLY A 21 10.42 -29.34 -1.51
CA GLY A 21 11.74 -28.98 -2.02
C GLY A 21 12.84 -29.95 -1.58
N VAL A 22 12.83 -30.34 -0.30
CA VAL A 22 13.76 -31.35 0.24
C VAL A 22 13.52 -32.71 -0.42
N MET A 23 12.27 -33.14 -0.56
CA MET A 23 11.93 -34.44 -1.16
C MET A 23 12.30 -34.53 -2.65
N THR A 24 12.27 -33.40 -3.36
CA THR A 24 12.54 -33.33 -4.81
C THR A 24 13.99 -32.98 -5.15
N GLY A 25 14.84 -32.76 -4.14
CA GLY A 25 16.26 -32.42 -4.34
C GLY A 25 16.56 -30.94 -4.59
N TYR A 26 15.53 -30.07 -4.65
CA TYR A 26 15.65 -28.63 -4.88
C TYR A 26 15.86 -27.81 -3.60
N PHE A 27 16.54 -28.39 -2.60
CA PHE A 27 16.69 -27.76 -1.29
C PHE A 27 17.44 -26.43 -1.35
N LYS A 28 18.51 -26.36 -2.16
CA LYS A 28 19.33 -25.15 -2.31
C LYS A 28 18.55 -24.01 -2.93
N GLU A 29 17.78 -24.28 -3.98
CA GLU A 29 16.95 -23.32 -4.70
C GLU A 29 15.87 -22.74 -3.80
N VAL A 30 15.17 -23.60 -3.07
CA VAL A 30 14.15 -23.18 -2.10
C VAL A 30 14.77 -22.31 -1.01
N LEU A 31 15.95 -22.66 -0.51
CA LEU A 31 16.67 -21.87 0.48
C LEU A 31 17.11 -20.50 -0.07
N MET A 32 17.60 -20.45 -1.31
CA MET A 32 17.99 -19.19 -1.97
C MET A 32 16.78 -18.28 -2.15
N VAL A 33 15.69 -18.78 -2.75
CA VAL A 33 14.45 -18.01 -2.96
C VAL A 33 13.90 -17.50 -1.63
N PHE A 34 13.84 -18.36 -0.62
CA PHE A 34 13.38 -17.95 0.71
C PHE A 34 14.26 -16.86 1.31
N THR A 35 15.59 -17.01 1.23
CA THR A 35 16.53 -16.02 1.75
C THR A 35 16.35 -14.67 1.05
N ILE A 36 16.15 -14.67 -0.26
CA ILE A 36 15.91 -13.45 -1.04
C ILE A 36 14.60 -12.78 -0.61
N VAL A 37 13.50 -13.52 -0.55
CA VAL A 37 12.19 -12.98 -0.10
C VAL A 37 12.27 -12.47 1.33
N PHE A 38 12.92 -13.23 2.23
CA PHE A 38 13.09 -12.83 3.61
C PHE A 38 13.85 -11.52 3.73
N ILE A 39 14.99 -11.40 3.05
CA ILE A 39 15.80 -10.17 3.07
C ILE A 39 15.01 -9.00 2.48
N HIS A 40 14.28 -9.21 1.37
CA HIS A 40 13.40 -8.20 0.76
C HIS A 40 12.37 -7.66 1.76
N GLU A 41 11.63 -8.55 2.42
CA GLU A 41 10.61 -8.17 3.41
C GLU A 41 11.20 -7.49 4.64
N MET A 42 12.38 -7.95 5.07
CA MET A 42 13.14 -7.30 6.14
C MET A 42 13.55 -5.88 5.75
N GLY A 43 13.85 -5.61 4.48
CA GLY A 43 14.08 -4.26 3.96
C GLY A 43 12.92 -3.31 4.27
N HIS A 44 11.68 -3.73 3.94
CA HIS A 44 10.49 -2.95 4.28
C HIS A 44 10.31 -2.80 5.79
N ALA A 45 10.47 -3.87 6.56
CA ALA A 45 10.28 -3.86 8.00
C ALA A 45 11.28 -2.95 8.72
N PHE A 46 12.56 -2.97 8.30
CA PHE A 46 13.59 -2.09 8.86
C PHE A 46 13.30 -0.63 8.54
N ALA A 47 12.93 -0.30 7.30
CA ALA A 47 12.55 1.07 6.94
C ALA A 47 11.32 1.55 7.71
N ALA A 48 10.28 0.72 7.83
CA ALA A 48 9.09 1.05 8.61
C ALA A 48 9.43 1.29 10.09
N ASN A 49 10.29 0.45 10.67
CA ASN A 49 10.75 0.64 12.04
C ASN A 49 11.60 1.90 12.22
N PHE A 50 12.44 2.25 11.24
CA PHE A 50 13.22 3.48 11.23
C PHE A 50 12.33 4.73 11.32
N PHE A 51 11.18 4.72 10.63
CA PHE A 51 10.17 5.79 10.72
C PHE A 51 9.19 5.63 11.90
N ASN A 52 9.47 4.74 12.86
CA ASN A 52 8.61 4.47 14.02
C ASN A 52 7.18 4.06 13.64
N TRP A 53 7.04 3.32 12.54
CA TRP A 53 5.76 2.69 12.20
C TRP A 53 5.52 1.49 13.11
N ARG A 54 4.27 1.34 13.56
CA ARG A 54 3.89 0.21 14.41
C ARG A 54 3.64 -1.00 13.52
N ILE A 55 4.61 -1.92 13.49
CA ILE A 55 4.47 -3.20 12.78
C ILE A 55 3.71 -4.16 13.70
N ASN A 56 2.62 -4.77 13.23
CA ASN A 56 1.83 -5.72 14.02
C ASN A 56 2.35 -7.15 13.83
N LYS A 57 2.60 -7.55 12.58
CA LYS A 57 3.04 -8.90 12.21
C LYS A 57 3.83 -8.86 10.90
N ILE A 58 4.84 -9.72 10.77
CA ILE A 58 5.48 -10.02 9.49
C ILE A 58 5.20 -11.49 9.20
N GLU A 59 4.36 -11.77 8.21
CA GLU A 59 4.01 -13.14 7.83
C GLU A 59 4.78 -13.54 6.57
N LEU A 60 5.56 -14.62 6.65
CA LEU A 60 6.23 -15.20 5.49
C LEU A 60 5.33 -16.27 4.87
N LEU A 61 4.96 -16.06 3.61
CA LEU A 61 4.21 -16.97 2.77
C LEU A 61 5.18 -17.67 1.78
N PRO A 62 4.78 -18.81 1.19
CA PRO A 62 5.64 -19.51 0.23
C PRO A 62 5.95 -18.69 -1.04
N PHE A 63 5.10 -17.71 -1.35
CA PHE A 63 5.15 -16.91 -2.58
C PHE A 63 5.36 -15.41 -2.30
N GLY A 64 5.78 -15.03 -1.10
CA GLY A 64 6.01 -13.63 -0.70
C GLY A 64 5.95 -13.42 0.82
N GLY A 65 6.04 -12.18 1.28
CA GLY A 65 5.71 -11.83 2.66
C GLY A 65 4.54 -10.85 2.74
N VAL A 66 3.93 -10.78 3.91
CA VAL A 66 2.94 -9.74 4.25
C VAL A 66 3.38 -9.11 5.57
N ALA A 67 3.92 -7.90 5.47
CA ALA A 67 4.13 -7.04 6.63
C ALA A 67 2.83 -6.29 6.96
N GLU A 68 2.15 -6.71 8.02
CA GLU A 68 0.99 -6.01 8.57
C GLU A 68 1.49 -4.83 9.41
N VAL A 69 1.38 -3.63 8.83
CA VAL A 69 1.69 -2.38 9.50
C VAL A 69 0.40 -1.72 9.97
N ASP A 70 0.41 -1.20 11.20
CA ASP A 70 -0.59 -0.28 11.72
C ASP A 70 -0.43 1.08 11.01
N ASP A 71 -0.79 1.11 9.73
CA ASP A 71 -0.81 2.32 8.94
C ASP A 71 -2.04 3.15 9.33
N THR A 72 -1.85 4.11 10.23
CA THR A 72 -2.89 5.06 10.64
C THR A 72 -3.48 5.85 9.47
N GLY A 73 -2.99 5.70 8.23
CA GLY A 73 -3.54 6.31 7.01
C GLY A 73 -3.01 7.72 6.77
N ASN A 74 -1.97 8.11 7.51
CA ASN A 74 -1.45 9.47 7.53
C ASN A 74 0.07 9.55 7.68
N ARG A 75 0.81 8.52 7.26
CA ARG A 75 2.26 8.66 7.20
C ARG A 75 2.63 9.68 6.12
N PRO A 76 3.70 10.46 6.29
CA PRO A 76 4.19 11.33 5.24
C PRO A 76 4.46 10.54 3.95
N PHE A 77 4.17 11.16 2.81
CA PHE A 77 4.32 10.52 1.50
C PHE A 77 5.74 9.98 1.27
N HIS A 78 6.76 10.72 1.68
CA HIS A 78 8.16 10.32 1.51
C HIS A 78 8.52 9.08 2.35
N GLU A 79 8.01 8.96 3.58
CA GLU A 79 8.24 7.77 4.41
C GLU A 79 7.68 6.53 3.72
N GLU A 80 6.45 6.59 3.22
CA GLU A 80 5.84 5.44 2.54
C GLU A 80 6.59 5.03 1.26
N VAL A 81 7.05 6.00 0.47
CA VAL A 81 7.88 5.70 -0.71
C VAL A 81 9.19 5.03 -0.31
N ILE A 82 9.87 5.53 0.73
CA ILE A 82 11.12 4.92 1.21
C ILE A 82 10.87 3.50 1.73
N VAL A 83 9.79 3.29 2.49
CA VAL A 83 9.44 1.95 2.99
C VAL A 83 9.17 0.99 1.84
N ILE A 84 8.41 1.39 0.82
CA ILE A 84 8.12 0.53 -0.34
C ILE A 84 9.41 0.28 -1.17
N LEU A 85 10.30 1.25 -1.32
CA LEU A 85 11.55 1.05 -2.07
C LEU A 85 12.61 0.26 -1.29
N ALA A 86 12.51 0.20 0.04
CA ALA A 86 13.51 -0.45 0.88
C ALA A 86 13.66 -1.96 0.60
N GLY A 87 12.58 -2.66 0.24
CA GLY A 87 12.61 -4.08 -0.15
C GLY A 87 13.35 -4.29 -1.48
N PRO A 88 12.90 -3.68 -2.60
CA PRO A 88 13.60 -3.71 -3.88
C PRO A 88 15.07 -3.31 -3.80
N PHE A 89 15.42 -2.34 -2.94
CA PHE A 89 16.80 -1.91 -2.75
C PHE A 89 17.71 -3.01 -2.17
N GLN A 90 17.17 -3.96 -1.40
CA GLN A 90 17.97 -5.06 -0.85
C GLN A 90 18.56 -5.96 -1.93
N HIS A 91 17.94 -6.02 -3.11
CA HIS A 91 18.41 -6.84 -4.22
C HIS A 91 19.79 -6.40 -4.72
N LEU A 92 20.10 -5.10 -4.68
CA LEU A 92 21.34 -4.55 -5.20
C LEU A 92 22.57 -5.08 -4.45
N TRP A 93 22.55 -5.00 -3.12
CA TRP A 93 23.68 -5.49 -2.32
C TRP A 93 23.71 -7.03 -2.27
N MET A 94 22.58 -7.71 -2.34
CA MET A 94 22.52 -9.18 -2.42
C MET A 94 23.23 -9.69 -3.68
N MET A 95 23.09 -9.01 -4.82
CA MET A 95 23.82 -9.35 -6.05
C MET A 95 25.33 -9.16 -5.88
N LEU A 96 25.76 -8.04 -5.28
CA LEU A 96 27.17 -7.80 -4.98
C LEU A 96 27.73 -8.84 -4.01
N LEU A 97 26.97 -9.19 -2.96
CA LEU A 97 27.38 -10.22 -2.00
C LEU A 97 27.55 -11.58 -2.70
N SER A 98 26.61 -11.97 -3.56
CA SER A 98 26.70 -13.22 -4.33
C SER A 98 27.94 -13.24 -5.22
N TYR A 99 28.33 -12.10 -5.81
CA TYR A 99 29.57 -12.00 -6.59
C TYR A 99 30.82 -12.18 -5.71
N LEU A 100 30.86 -11.52 -4.54
CA LEU A 100 31.98 -11.66 -3.59
C LEU A 100 32.09 -13.08 -3.03
N MET A 101 30.95 -13.77 -2.86
CA MET A 101 30.90 -15.15 -2.34
C MET A 101 31.60 -16.14 -3.28
N MET A 102 31.75 -15.84 -4.58
CA MET A 102 32.45 -16.71 -5.54
C MET A 102 33.92 -16.97 -5.20
N ASN A 103 34.52 -16.16 -4.32
CA ASN A 103 35.88 -16.39 -3.82
C ASN A 103 35.97 -17.55 -2.81
N PHE A 104 34.83 -18.07 -2.33
CA PHE A 104 34.79 -19.16 -1.37
C PHE A 104 34.42 -20.48 -2.04
N SER A 105 35.05 -21.58 -1.60
CA SER A 105 34.89 -22.91 -2.18
C SER A 105 33.47 -23.49 -2.09
N PHE A 106 32.65 -23.00 -1.17
CA PHE A 106 31.26 -23.46 -1.00
C PHE A 106 30.26 -22.78 -1.95
N TRP A 107 30.66 -21.74 -2.68
CA TRP A 107 29.79 -20.98 -3.57
C TRP A 107 30.30 -21.04 -5.01
N SER A 108 29.71 -21.92 -5.80
CA SER A 108 30.15 -22.14 -7.18
C SER A 108 29.65 -21.04 -8.12
N LEU A 109 30.24 -20.97 -9.33
CA LEU A 109 29.72 -20.12 -10.41
C LEU A 109 28.25 -20.43 -10.73
N TYR A 110 27.86 -21.71 -10.66
CA TYR A 110 26.49 -22.14 -10.85
C TYR A 110 25.56 -21.58 -9.76
N ASP A 111 25.96 -21.67 -8.48
CA ASP A 111 25.18 -21.11 -7.36
C ASP A 111 25.02 -19.59 -7.50
N HIS A 112 26.08 -18.88 -7.92
CA HIS A 112 26.02 -17.44 -8.21
C HIS A 112 25.00 -17.12 -9.30
N GLN A 113 25.09 -17.76 -10.47
CA GLN A 113 24.18 -17.53 -11.59
C GLN A 113 22.73 -17.83 -11.21
N LEU A 114 22.51 -18.94 -10.50
CA LEU A 114 21.21 -19.35 -10.01
C LEU A 114 20.65 -18.33 -9.01
N PHE A 115 21.46 -17.84 -8.07
CA PHE A 115 21.05 -16.82 -7.11
C PHE A 115 20.70 -15.50 -7.80
N ILE A 116 21.52 -15.02 -8.74
CA ILE A 116 21.25 -13.80 -9.50
C ILE A 116 19.95 -13.93 -10.29
N TRP A 117 19.71 -15.08 -10.92
CA TRP A 117 18.48 -15.35 -11.65
C TRP A 117 17.24 -15.24 -10.74
N HIS A 118 17.25 -15.92 -9.59
CA HIS A 118 16.14 -15.84 -8.62
C HIS A 118 15.98 -14.43 -8.05
N ASN A 119 17.09 -13.75 -7.76
CA ASN A 119 17.09 -12.40 -7.21
C ASN A 119 16.44 -11.39 -8.16
N LEU A 120 16.84 -11.42 -9.43
CA LEU A 120 16.27 -10.58 -10.48
C LEU A 120 14.82 -10.95 -10.79
N MET A 121 14.46 -12.23 -10.78
CA MET A 121 13.08 -12.66 -10.97
C MET A 121 12.16 -12.14 -9.86
N ILE A 122 12.58 -12.22 -8.59
CA ILE A 122 11.79 -11.72 -7.45
C ILE A 122 11.71 -10.19 -7.48
N LEU A 123 12.82 -9.50 -7.80
CA LEU A 123 12.83 -8.05 -7.98
C LEU A 123 11.87 -7.61 -9.09
N GLY A 124 12.03 -8.21 -10.28
CA GLY A 124 11.21 -7.90 -11.45
C GLY A 124 9.73 -8.17 -11.20
N PHE A 125 9.42 -9.30 -10.55
CA PHE A 125 8.06 -9.66 -10.17
C PHE A 125 7.45 -8.63 -9.20
N ASN A 126 8.16 -8.25 -8.13
CA ASN A 126 7.64 -7.26 -7.17
C ASN A 126 7.48 -5.85 -7.76
N LEU A 127 8.24 -5.50 -8.80
CA LEU A 127 8.11 -4.20 -9.48
C LEU A 127 6.97 -4.13 -10.50
N ILE A 128 6.25 -5.23 -10.76
CA ILE A 128 5.08 -5.22 -11.63
C ILE A 128 3.99 -4.28 -11.04
N PRO A 129 3.34 -3.45 -11.87
CA PRO A 129 2.32 -2.49 -11.43
C PRO A 129 0.95 -3.15 -11.10
N VAL A 130 0.95 -4.16 -10.24
CA VAL A 130 -0.25 -4.90 -9.80
C VAL A 130 -0.28 -4.96 -8.28
N LEU A 131 -1.37 -4.52 -7.66
CA LEU A 131 -1.56 -4.63 -6.21
C LEU A 131 -1.78 -6.11 -5.83
N PRO A 132 -1.14 -6.62 -4.75
CA PRO A 132 -0.45 -5.87 -3.69
C PRO A 132 1.08 -5.72 -3.86
N LEU A 133 1.65 -6.03 -5.03
CA LEU A 133 3.11 -5.95 -5.28
C LEU A 133 3.62 -4.52 -5.11
N ASP A 134 4.92 -4.38 -4.83
CA ASP A 134 5.55 -3.08 -4.57
C ASP A 134 5.38 -2.08 -5.72
N GLY A 135 5.52 -2.52 -6.97
CA GLY A 135 5.28 -1.68 -8.14
C GLY A 135 3.84 -1.16 -8.19
N GLY A 136 2.86 -1.99 -7.84
CA GLY A 136 1.46 -1.60 -7.69
C GLY A 136 1.26 -0.60 -6.54
N ARG A 137 1.92 -0.80 -5.41
CA ARG A 137 1.87 0.11 -4.25
C ARG A 137 2.50 1.46 -4.57
N LEU A 138 3.63 1.50 -5.26
CA LEU A 138 4.28 2.72 -5.75
C LEU A 138 3.36 3.49 -6.71
N LEU A 139 2.72 2.79 -7.64
CA LEU A 139 1.78 3.40 -8.59
C LEU A 139 0.55 3.97 -7.87
N GLN A 140 -0.01 3.21 -6.91
CA GLN A 140 -1.12 3.66 -6.06
C GLN A 140 -0.76 4.89 -5.23
N MET A 141 0.48 4.95 -4.74
CA MET A 141 1.03 6.11 -4.03
C MET A 141 1.11 7.33 -4.93
N TRP A 142 1.65 7.16 -6.13
CA TRP A 142 1.73 8.23 -7.12
C TRP A 142 0.34 8.79 -7.47
N PHE A 143 -0.67 7.93 -7.66
CA PHE A 143 -2.05 8.40 -7.86
C PHE A 143 -2.58 9.17 -6.65
N THR A 144 -2.27 8.73 -5.43
CA THR A 144 -2.74 9.38 -4.20
C THR A 144 -2.09 10.76 -4.00
N TYR A 145 -0.89 10.97 -4.52
CA TYR A 145 -0.25 12.28 -4.56
C TYR A 145 -0.94 13.24 -5.55
N ARG A 146 -1.44 12.72 -6.69
CA ARG A 146 -1.98 13.55 -7.77
C ARG A 146 -3.49 13.80 -7.69
N TYR A 147 -4.27 12.82 -7.21
CA TYR A 147 -5.73 12.79 -7.27
C TYR A 147 -6.37 12.74 -5.86
N PRO A 148 -7.67 13.08 -5.71
CA PRO A 148 -8.43 12.82 -4.49
C PRO A 148 -8.34 11.35 -4.07
N TYR A 149 -8.26 11.09 -2.77
CA TYR A 149 -7.91 9.78 -2.22
C TYR A 149 -8.79 8.64 -2.79
N VAL A 150 -10.11 8.85 -2.86
CA VAL A 150 -11.04 7.84 -3.39
C VAL A 150 -10.89 7.63 -4.90
N GLN A 151 -10.59 8.69 -5.64
CA GLN A 151 -10.31 8.60 -7.07
C GLN A 151 -8.99 7.86 -7.31
N ALA A 152 -7.95 8.16 -6.54
CA ALA A 152 -6.66 7.49 -6.60
C ALA A 152 -6.79 5.98 -6.36
N LEU A 153 -7.54 5.56 -5.33
CA LEU A 153 -7.81 4.13 -5.07
C LEU A 153 -8.56 3.46 -6.25
N THR A 154 -9.45 4.21 -6.89
CA THR A 154 -10.23 3.70 -8.03
C THR A 154 -9.36 3.52 -9.28
N ILE A 155 -8.52 4.52 -9.58
CA ILE A 155 -7.58 4.48 -10.72
C ILE A 155 -6.52 3.39 -10.50
N GLY A 156 -5.94 3.32 -9.31
CA GLY A 156 -4.94 2.30 -8.98
C GLY A 156 -5.49 0.88 -9.09
N ARG A 157 -6.74 0.66 -8.68
CA ARG A 157 -7.44 -0.60 -8.94
C ARG A 157 -7.55 -0.91 -10.43
N TYR A 158 -8.01 0.04 -11.25
CA TYR A 158 -8.12 -0.20 -12.69
C TYR A 158 -6.77 -0.53 -13.32
N ALA A 159 -5.71 0.21 -12.98
CA ALA A 159 -4.35 -0.07 -13.42
C ALA A 159 -3.92 -1.49 -13.02
N SER A 160 -4.19 -1.88 -11.77
CA SER A 160 -3.89 -3.22 -11.28
C SER A 160 -4.69 -4.33 -11.98
N CYS A 161 -5.97 -4.11 -12.28
CA CYS A 161 -6.78 -5.08 -13.03
C CYS A 161 -6.27 -5.24 -14.47
N ILE A 162 -5.89 -4.14 -15.12
CA ILE A 162 -5.30 -4.16 -16.47
C ILE A 162 -3.99 -4.94 -16.44
N GLY A 163 -3.08 -4.62 -15.52
CA GLY A 163 -1.81 -5.33 -15.36
C GLY A 163 -2.00 -6.82 -15.10
N LEU A 164 -2.97 -7.19 -14.25
CA LEU A 164 -3.28 -8.58 -13.96
C LEU A 164 -3.88 -9.33 -15.17
N ILE A 165 -4.78 -8.70 -15.92
CA ILE A 165 -5.32 -9.28 -17.17
C ILE A 165 -4.19 -9.48 -18.18
N SER A 166 -3.31 -8.50 -18.35
CA SER A 166 -2.15 -8.62 -19.23
C SER A 166 -1.24 -9.78 -18.82
N LEU A 167 -0.96 -9.95 -17.52
CA LEU A 167 -0.19 -11.07 -17.01
C LEU A 167 -0.86 -12.41 -17.28
N VAL A 168 -2.17 -12.53 -17.05
CA VAL A 168 -2.92 -13.78 -17.31
C VAL A 168 -2.86 -14.13 -18.80
N VAL A 169 -3.08 -13.16 -19.69
CA VAL A 169 -3.04 -13.37 -21.15
C VAL A 169 -1.63 -13.79 -21.60
N LEU A 170 -0.59 -13.07 -21.18
CA LEU A 170 0.79 -13.41 -21.52
C LEU A 170 1.17 -14.80 -21.01
N SER A 171 0.76 -15.13 -19.78
CA SER A 171 1.05 -16.43 -19.18
C SER A 171 0.34 -17.56 -19.90
N PHE A 172 -0.89 -17.35 -20.35
CA PHE A 172 -1.62 -18.32 -21.14
C PHE A 172 -0.98 -18.57 -22.51
N ILE A 173 -0.43 -17.53 -23.15
CA ILE A 173 0.21 -17.63 -24.48
C ILE A 173 1.58 -18.33 -24.38
N TYR A 174 2.42 -17.92 -23.44
CA TYR A 174 3.82 -18.36 -23.39
C TYR A 174 4.10 -19.51 -22.43
N LEU A 175 3.33 -19.60 -21.33
CA LEU A 175 3.62 -20.49 -20.20
C LEU A 175 2.37 -21.25 -19.69
N PRO A 176 1.54 -21.86 -20.57
CA PRO A 176 0.23 -22.41 -20.18
C PRO A 176 0.30 -23.54 -19.15
N PHE A 177 1.38 -24.32 -19.13
CA PHE A 177 1.51 -25.50 -18.27
C PHE A 177 2.33 -25.26 -16.99
N HIS A 178 2.71 -24.01 -16.69
CA HIS A 178 3.49 -23.70 -15.48
C HIS A 178 2.59 -23.51 -14.26
N LEU A 179 2.32 -24.61 -13.53
CA LEU A 179 1.42 -24.64 -12.38
C LEU A 179 1.77 -23.60 -11.29
N ASN A 180 3.06 -23.40 -11.00
CA ASN A 180 3.51 -22.40 -10.00
C ASN A 180 3.06 -20.98 -10.36
N LEU A 181 3.11 -20.62 -11.64
CA LEU A 181 2.70 -19.31 -12.12
C LEU A 181 1.19 -19.13 -11.91
N TRP A 182 0.38 -20.15 -12.23
CA TRP A 182 -1.08 -20.09 -12.04
C TRP A 182 -1.47 -19.97 -10.57
N ILE A 183 -0.74 -20.62 -9.66
CA ILE A 183 -0.92 -20.43 -8.21
C ILE A 183 -0.69 -18.97 -7.83
N VAL A 184 0.43 -18.38 -8.28
CA VAL A 184 0.76 -16.98 -7.99
C VAL A 184 -0.28 -16.02 -8.58
N LEU A 185 -0.73 -16.24 -9.82
CA LEU A 185 -1.80 -15.43 -10.43
C LEU A 185 -3.12 -15.54 -9.67
N SER A 186 -3.50 -16.74 -9.21
CA SER A 186 -4.70 -16.93 -8.40
C SER A 186 -4.63 -16.17 -7.08
N PHE A 187 -3.46 -16.18 -6.43
CA PHE A 187 -3.20 -15.41 -5.22
C PHE A 187 -3.32 -13.90 -5.47
N LEU A 188 -2.77 -13.40 -6.59
CA LEU A 188 -2.89 -11.99 -6.97
C LEU A 188 -4.35 -11.59 -7.24
N ILE A 189 -5.13 -12.44 -7.94
CA ILE A 189 -6.57 -12.21 -8.18
C ILE A 189 -7.33 -12.10 -6.86
N ILE A 190 -7.11 -13.05 -5.94
CA ILE A 190 -7.77 -13.06 -4.62
C ILE A 190 -7.36 -11.82 -3.83
N SER A 191 -6.07 -11.48 -3.81
CA SER A 191 -5.57 -10.30 -3.11
C SER A 191 -6.20 -9.01 -3.65
N ASN A 192 -6.31 -8.86 -4.97
CA ASN A 192 -6.93 -7.70 -5.61
C ASN A 192 -8.43 -7.60 -5.27
N TYR A 193 -9.13 -8.74 -5.25
CA TYR A 193 -10.53 -8.80 -4.82
C TYR A 193 -10.71 -8.40 -3.35
N LEU A 194 -9.83 -8.89 -2.46
CA LEU A 194 -9.85 -8.53 -1.04
C LEU A 194 -9.60 -7.03 -0.83
N GLU A 195 -8.66 -6.45 -1.58
CA GLU A 195 -8.43 -5.00 -1.55
C GLU A 195 -9.68 -4.21 -1.97
N TRP A 196 -10.37 -4.64 -3.02
CA TRP A 196 -11.61 -4.01 -3.47
C TRP A 196 -12.72 -4.09 -2.41
N LYS A 197 -12.85 -5.24 -1.73
CA LYS A 197 -13.80 -5.43 -0.64
C LYS A 197 -13.50 -4.48 0.52
N GLN A 198 -12.21 -4.23 0.80
CA GLN A 198 -11.74 -3.37 1.90
C GLN A 198 -11.74 -1.87 1.60
N ARG A 199 -12.10 -1.42 0.38
CA ARG A 199 -12.03 0.00 -0.04
C ARG A 199 -12.74 0.98 0.91
N HIS A 200 -13.90 0.58 1.45
CA HIS A 200 -14.67 1.42 2.36
C HIS A 200 -13.95 1.60 3.70
N TYR A 201 -13.32 0.54 4.21
CA TYR A 201 -12.51 0.59 5.41
C TYR A 201 -11.26 1.47 5.20
N LYS A 202 -10.57 1.34 4.06
CA LYS A 202 -9.45 2.23 3.71
C LYS A 202 -9.85 3.71 3.64
N PHE A 203 -11.07 4.01 3.15
CA PHE A 203 -11.60 5.38 3.15
C PHE A 203 -11.95 5.88 4.56
N MET A 204 -12.61 5.07 5.38
CA MET A 204 -12.93 5.48 6.75
C MET A 204 -11.68 5.66 7.61
N ARG A 205 -10.69 4.77 7.47
CA ARG A 205 -9.39 4.89 8.15
C ARG A 205 -8.70 6.20 7.77
N PHE A 206 -8.69 6.55 6.48
CA PHE A 206 -8.18 7.84 6.01
C PHE A 206 -8.88 9.05 6.66
N LEU A 207 -10.21 9.03 6.78
CA LEU A 207 -10.94 10.12 7.46
C LEU A 207 -10.67 10.17 8.96
N MET A 208 -10.58 9.02 9.63
CA MET A 208 -10.24 8.94 11.07
C MET A 208 -8.84 9.50 11.34
N ALA A 209 -7.88 9.18 10.47
CA ALA A 209 -6.53 9.70 10.54
C ALA A 209 -6.50 11.23 10.49
N ARG A 210 -7.31 11.80 9.60
CA ARG A 210 -7.40 13.26 9.40
C ARG A 210 -8.10 13.97 10.55
N ARG A 211 -9.07 13.30 11.20
CA ARG A 211 -9.72 13.83 12.40
C ARG A 211 -8.76 13.92 13.59
N SER A 212 -7.88 12.94 13.74
CA SER A 212 -6.92 12.85 14.84
C SER A 212 -5.61 13.61 14.60
N MET A 213 -5.44 14.21 13.41
CA MET A 213 -4.29 15.09 13.14
C MET A 213 -4.29 16.29 14.09
N GLU A 214 -3.14 16.54 14.70
CA GLU A 214 -2.87 17.81 15.35
C GLU A 214 -2.83 18.93 14.29
N MET A 215 -3.24 20.15 14.67
CA MET A 215 -3.43 21.28 13.74
C MET A 215 -2.12 21.78 13.10
N ASN A 216 -0.96 21.38 13.65
CA ASN A 216 0.37 21.91 13.30
C ASN A 216 1.26 20.86 12.63
N VAL A 217 0.76 20.25 11.56
CA VAL A 217 1.55 19.35 10.73
C VAL A 217 2.22 20.18 9.62
N PRO A 218 3.55 20.41 9.67
CA PRO A 218 4.23 21.43 8.84
C PRO A 218 4.27 21.10 7.34
N TYR A 219 3.90 19.88 6.93
CA TYR A 219 3.97 19.42 5.54
C TYR A 219 2.62 19.47 4.79
N LEU A 220 1.56 20.04 5.37
CA LEU A 220 0.25 20.14 4.72
C LEU A 220 0.12 21.41 3.89
N LYS A 221 -0.23 21.26 2.62
CA LYS A 221 -0.61 22.39 1.74
C LYS A 221 -2.05 22.81 2.01
N GLU A 222 -2.34 24.09 2.00
CA GLU A 222 -3.73 24.56 2.08
C GLU A 222 -4.45 24.44 0.74
N SER A 223 -5.72 24.07 0.76
CA SER A 223 -6.56 24.09 -0.44
C SER A 223 -8.00 24.47 -0.13
N LEU A 224 -8.54 25.37 -0.96
CA LEU A 224 -9.92 25.82 -0.89
C LEU A 224 -10.78 25.05 -1.91
N LEU A 225 -11.77 24.30 -1.44
CA LEU A 225 -12.66 23.51 -2.29
C LEU A 225 -14.05 24.16 -2.36
N PRO A 226 -14.51 24.61 -3.55
CA PRO A 226 -15.88 25.07 -3.74
C PRO A 226 -16.84 23.88 -3.80
N VAL A 227 -17.93 23.94 -3.01
CA VAL A 227 -18.90 22.86 -2.84
C VAL A 227 -20.32 23.43 -2.80
N ARG A 228 -21.29 22.73 -3.40
CA ARG A 228 -22.71 23.09 -3.31
C ARG A 228 -23.34 22.47 -2.05
N ASP A 229 -24.26 23.19 -1.43
CA ASP A 229 -25.05 22.74 -0.28
C ASP A 229 -25.90 21.47 -0.52
N SER A 230 -26.19 21.15 -1.78
CA SER A 230 -26.89 19.94 -2.20
C SER A 230 -26.06 18.66 -2.10
N LEU A 231 -24.73 18.78 -2.04
CA LEU A 231 -23.84 17.62 -1.95
C LEU A 231 -23.92 16.98 -0.56
N THR A 232 -23.81 15.65 -0.54
CA THR A 232 -23.78 14.90 0.72
C THR A 232 -22.43 15.03 1.40
N LEU A 233 -22.40 14.94 2.73
CA LEU A 233 -21.14 14.99 3.49
C LEU A 233 -20.10 13.97 2.98
N LYS A 234 -20.55 12.75 2.64
CA LYS A 234 -19.68 11.72 2.05
C LYS A 234 -19.07 12.15 0.71
N GLU A 235 -19.81 12.82 -0.16
CA GLU A 235 -19.31 13.30 -1.47
C GLU A 235 -18.31 14.43 -1.32
N VAL A 236 -18.52 15.31 -0.34
CA VAL A 236 -17.54 16.35 0.00
C VAL A 236 -16.24 15.72 0.48
N MET A 237 -16.32 14.78 1.42
CA MET A 237 -15.13 14.12 1.96
C MET A 237 -14.39 13.28 0.91
N LYS A 238 -15.06 12.75 -0.11
CA LYS A 238 -14.41 12.07 -1.25
C LYS A 238 -13.49 12.99 -2.07
N LYS A 239 -13.68 14.31 -2.00
CA LYS A 239 -12.83 15.29 -2.70
C LYS A 239 -11.52 15.57 -1.96
N CYS A 240 -11.38 15.10 -0.72
CA CYS A 240 -10.17 15.30 0.07
C CYS A 240 -8.96 14.62 -0.58
N ARG A 241 -7.84 15.35 -0.59
CA ARG A 241 -6.53 14.92 -1.07
C ARG A 241 -5.58 14.71 0.10
N ARG A 242 -4.68 13.73 -0.04
CA ARG A 242 -3.60 13.48 0.91
C ARG A 242 -2.54 14.58 0.82
N GLY A 243 -1.95 14.97 1.95
CA GLY A 243 -0.95 16.05 2.01
C GLY A 243 -1.52 17.47 1.91
N TYR A 244 -2.85 17.62 1.94
CA TYR A 244 -3.53 18.90 1.95
C TYR A 244 -4.40 19.05 3.20
N ARG A 245 -4.54 20.28 3.70
CA ARG A 245 -5.61 20.71 4.61
C ARG A 245 -6.68 21.42 3.79
N HIS A 246 -7.91 20.93 3.84
CA HIS A 246 -9.00 21.49 3.02
C HIS A 246 -9.82 22.50 3.84
N SER A 247 -10.18 23.60 3.19
CA SER A 247 -11.25 24.49 3.63
C SER A 247 -12.34 24.46 2.58
N PHE A 248 -13.59 24.42 3.00
CA PHE A 248 -14.74 24.26 2.10
C PHE A 248 -15.51 25.56 2.00
N LYS A 249 -15.63 26.08 0.78
CA LYS A 249 -16.51 27.21 0.47
C LYS A 249 -17.85 26.64 0.02
N ILE A 250 -18.83 26.62 0.92
CA ILE A 250 -20.17 26.07 0.67
C ILE A 250 -21.06 27.15 0.10
N PHE A 251 -21.58 26.93 -1.11
CA PHE A 251 -22.56 27.79 -1.77
C PHE A 251 -23.97 27.33 -1.41
N HIS A 252 -24.72 28.20 -0.73
CA HIS A 252 -26.11 27.95 -0.33
C HIS A 252 -27.04 28.38 -1.47
N THR A 253 -27.59 27.40 -2.18
CA THR A 253 -28.36 27.64 -3.42
C THR A 253 -29.64 28.43 -3.16
N LYS A 254 -30.27 28.23 -1.99
CA LYS A 254 -31.52 28.92 -1.60
C LYS A 254 -31.32 30.35 -1.12
N GLN A 255 -30.17 30.66 -0.54
CA GLN A 255 -29.92 31.95 0.11
C GLN A 255 -28.96 32.84 -0.69
N ALA A 256 -28.38 32.32 -1.78
CA ALA A 256 -27.32 32.98 -2.56
C ALA A 256 -26.13 33.46 -1.70
N THR A 257 -25.87 32.78 -0.58
CA THR A 257 -24.78 33.07 0.36
C THR A 257 -23.67 32.03 0.26
N THR A 258 -22.49 32.40 0.74
CA THR A 258 -21.36 31.46 0.88
C THR A 258 -20.94 31.39 2.33
N SER A 259 -20.63 30.18 2.81
CA SER A 259 -20.03 29.95 4.12
C SER A 259 -18.68 29.27 3.98
N MET A 260 -17.74 29.65 4.82
CA MET A 260 -16.43 29.02 4.92
C MET A 260 -16.42 28.03 6.09
N VAL A 261 -16.17 26.76 5.79
CA VAL A 261 -16.17 25.68 6.80
C VAL A 261 -14.83 24.96 6.75
N GLU A 262 -14.23 24.77 7.92
CA GLU A 262 -12.99 24.01 8.02
C GLU A 262 -13.25 22.50 7.91
N GLU A 263 -12.27 21.77 7.37
CA GLU A 263 -12.35 20.31 7.30
C GLU A 263 -12.59 19.63 8.65
N LYS A 264 -12.02 20.15 9.74
CA LYS A 264 -12.18 19.59 11.08
C LYS A 264 -13.66 19.57 11.51
N GLU A 265 -14.39 20.65 11.22
CA GLU A 265 -15.81 20.77 11.55
C GLU A 265 -16.65 19.74 10.77
N LEU A 266 -16.37 19.55 9.47
CA LEU A 266 -17.05 18.53 8.65
C LEU A 266 -16.72 17.11 9.11
N LEU A 267 -15.48 16.84 9.54
CA LEU A 267 -15.08 15.55 10.09
C LEU A 267 -15.78 15.28 11.43
N GLU A 268 -15.86 16.26 12.32
CA GLU A 268 -16.59 16.13 13.59
C GLU A 268 -18.07 15.83 13.35
N LEU A 269 -18.72 16.54 12.44
CA LEU A 269 -20.11 16.26 12.03
C LEU A 269 -20.27 14.84 11.48
N LEU A 270 -19.34 14.39 10.64
CA LEU A 270 -19.38 13.05 10.02
C LEU A 270 -19.35 11.94 11.06
N PHE A 271 -18.48 12.06 12.07
CA PHE A 271 -18.29 11.03 13.09
C PHE A 271 -19.26 11.14 14.28
N THR A 272 -19.85 12.31 14.54
CA THR A 272 -20.83 12.49 15.64
C THR A 272 -22.25 12.15 15.23
N LYS A 273 -22.72 12.65 14.08
CA LYS A 273 -24.10 12.45 13.62
C LYS A 273 -24.30 11.17 12.83
N ASN A 274 -23.21 10.53 12.37
CA ASN A 274 -23.20 9.30 11.57
C ASN A 274 -24.13 9.31 10.33
N ASP A 275 -24.54 10.50 9.87
CA ASP A 275 -25.46 10.68 8.75
C ASP A 275 -24.67 11.06 7.49
N LEU A 276 -24.01 10.06 6.90
CA LEU A 276 -23.15 10.20 5.73
C LEU A 276 -23.90 10.63 4.46
N LYS A 277 -25.23 10.47 4.43
CA LYS A 277 -26.08 10.72 3.26
C LYS A 277 -26.84 12.05 3.36
N ALA A 278 -26.81 12.72 4.51
CA ALA A 278 -27.44 14.03 4.63
C ALA A 278 -26.74 15.08 3.74
N PRO A 279 -27.51 15.93 3.04
CA PRO A 279 -26.97 17.08 2.31
C PRO A 279 -26.43 18.13 3.28
N LEU A 280 -25.42 18.89 2.85
CA LEU A 280 -24.81 19.96 3.65
C LEU A 280 -25.82 21.02 4.11
N SER A 281 -26.86 21.28 3.32
CA SER A 281 -27.95 22.22 3.63
C SER A 281 -28.66 21.93 4.96
N ARG A 282 -28.62 20.69 5.46
CA ARG A 282 -29.25 20.30 6.74
C ARG A 282 -28.49 20.79 7.97
N PHE A 283 -27.20 21.14 7.83
CA PHE A 283 -26.33 21.45 8.96
C PHE A 283 -26.21 22.94 9.29
N GLY A 284 -26.83 23.82 8.49
CA GLY A 284 -26.99 25.23 8.85
C GLY A 284 -25.68 26.01 9.04
N PHE A 285 -24.68 25.77 8.19
CA PHE A 285 -23.40 26.47 8.23
C PHE A 285 -23.59 27.99 8.05
N THR A 286 -23.25 28.75 9.08
CA THR A 286 -23.22 30.23 9.06
C THR A 286 -21.77 30.69 8.94
N ASP A 287 -21.56 31.90 8.40
CA ASP A 287 -20.20 32.38 8.11
C ASP A 287 -19.43 32.60 9.42
N SER A 288 -18.43 31.77 9.69
CA SER A 288 -17.69 31.74 10.97
C SER A 288 -16.68 32.89 11.13
N ARG A 289 -16.59 33.83 10.17
CA ARG A 289 -15.68 34.98 10.22
C ARG A 289 -16.17 36.18 11.05
N ASN A 290 -17.18 36.01 11.90
CA ASN A 290 -17.63 37.05 12.84
C ASN A 290 -17.14 36.87 14.29
N HIS A 291 -16.25 35.91 14.58
CA HIS A 291 -15.65 35.79 15.90
C HIS A 291 -14.12 35.73 15.87
N ARG A 292 -13.55 36.94 16.00
CA ARG A 292 -12.23 37.33 16.54
C ARG A 292 -10.98 37.03 15.71
#